data_AF-A0A139XUU1-F1
#
_entry.id   AF-A0A139XUU1-F1
#
_cell.length_a   1.000
_cell.length_b   1.000
_cell.length_c   1.000
_cell.angle_alpha   90.00
_cell.angle_beta   90.00
_cell.angle_gamma   90.00
#
_symmetry.space_group_name_H-M   'P 1'
#
loop_
_entity.id
_entity.type
_entity.pdbx_description
1 polymer ?
#
loop_
_entity_poly.entity_id
_entity_poly.type
_entity_poly.pdbx_seq_one_letter_code
_entity_poly.pdbx_strand_id
1 'polypeptide(L)' 'MVSLEELQRQFMAVQEAAPTQMLSERACVDIVVKLMEKKKIQLVTTTNGKEFVTLETLAQEIRTHLANH' A
#
# COMPACT_ATOMS: atom_id res chain seq x y z
N MET A 1 15.49 -33.38 -8.13
CA MET A 1 15.59 -32.68 -6.83
C MET A 1 16.43 -31.44 -7.11
N VAL A 2 15.85 -30.24 -6.96
CA VAL A 2 16.54 -28.99 -7.26
C VAL A 2 17.60 -28.74 -6.18
N SER A 3 18.82 -28.37 -6.57
CA SER A 3 19.90 -28.10 -5.62
C SER A 3 19.65 -26.78 -4.89
N LEU A 4 20.22 -26.64 -3.70
CA LEU A 4 20.14 -25.39 -2.93
C LEU A 4 20.72 -24.20 -3.71
N GLU A 5 21.76 -24.44 -4.49
CA GLU A 5 22.42 -23.44 -5.33
C GLU A 5 21.49 -22.93 -6.44
N GLU A 6 20.73 -23.84 -7.09
CA GLU A 6 19.76 -23.48 -8.12
C GLU A 6 18.64 -22.61 -7.54
N LEU A 7 18.17 -22.94 -6.32
CA LEU A 7 17.12 -22.18 -5.64
C LEU A 7 17.61 -20.79 -5.22
N GLN A 8 18.84 -20.68 -4.72
CA GLN A 8 19.45 -19.38 -4.41
C GLN A 8 19.60 -18.51 -5.67
N ARG A 9 20.03 -19.11 -6.78
CA ARG A 9 20.20 -18.40 -8.05
C ARG A 9 18.87 -17.86 -8.58
N GLN A 10 17.81 -18.65 -8.48
CA GLN A 10 16.45 -18.20 -8.84
C GLN A 10 15.95 -17.09 -7.92
N PHE A 11 16.20 -17.18 -6.62
CA PHE A 11 15.81 -16.17 -5.65
C PHE A 11 16.54 -14.83 -5.87
N MET A 12 17.84 -14.87 -6.17
CA MET A 12 18.62 -13.69 -6.52
C MET A 12 18.14 -13.06 -7.83
N ALA A 13 17.88 -13.87 -8.86
CA ALA A 13 17.37 -13.37 -10.14
C ALA A 13 16.01 -12.67 -10.01
N VAL A 14 15.12 -13.16 -9.13
CA VAL A 14 13.82 -12.52 -8.84
C VAL A 14 13.98 -11.21 -8.06
N GLN A 15 14.97 -11.10 -7.18
CA GLN A 15 15.24 -9.87 -6.42
C GLN A 15 15.96 -8.80 -7.24
N GLU A 16 16.86 -9.20 -8.14
CA GLU A 16 17.55 -8.31 -9.08
C GLU A 16 16.66 -7.87 -10.24
N ALA A 17 15.55 -8.58 -10.49
CA ALA A 17 14.53 -8.14 -11.43
C ALA A 17 13.95 -6.81 -10.94
N ALA A 18 14.34 -5.72 -11.60
CA ALA A 18 13.75 -4.41 -11.37
C ALA A 18 12.22 -4.52 -11.52
N PRO A 19 11.42 -3.88 -10.64
CA PRO A 19 9.98 -3.91 -10.77
C PRO A 19 9.60 -3.39 -12.16
N THR A 20 8.87 -4.23 -12.92
CA THR A 20 8.64 -4.08 -14.36
C THR A 20 8.11 -2.70 -14.76
N GLN A 21 7.40 -2.02 -13.85
CA GLN A 21 7.03 -0.61 -13.93
C GLN A 21 6.89 -0.04 -12.52
N MET A 22 7.78 0.87 -12.12
CA MET A 22 7.51 1.74 -10.97
C MET A 22 6.50 2.80 -11.39
N LEU A 23 5.37 2.85 -10.70
CA LEU A 23 4.41 3.93 -10.86
C LEU A 23 5.07 5.23 -10.38
N SER A 24 5.01 6.27 -11.21
CA SER A 24 5.32 7.61 -10.72
C SER A 24 4.30 8.01 -9.65
N GLU A 25 4.71 8.86 -8.71
CA GLU A 25 3.81 9.35 -7.66
C GLU A 25 2.50 9.91 -8.23
N ARG A 26 2.60 10.64 -9.35
CA ARG A 26 1.43 11.18 -10.06
C ARG A 26 0.49 10.09 -10.58
N ALA A 27 1.04 9.05 -11.20
CA ALA A 27 0.22 7.93 -11.68
C ALA A 27 -0.44 7.18 -10.53
N CYS A 28 0.24 7.04 -9.39
CA CYS A 28 -0.32 6.46 -8.17
C CYS A 28 -1.52 7.28 -7.66
N VAL A 29 -1.37 8.60 -7.55
CA VAL A 29 -2.46 9.51 -7.12
C VAL A 29 -3.66 9.40 -8.06
N ASP A 30 -3.45 9.44 -9.38
CA ASP A 30 -4.53 9.33 -10.36
C ASP A 30 -5.26 7.98 -10.26
N ILE A 31 -4.55 6.88 -9.99
CA ILE A 31 -5.15 5.56 -9.77
C ILE A 31 -6.00 5.56 -8.51
N VAL A 32 -5.49 6.09 -7.39
CA VAL A 32 -6.24 6.16 -6.13
C VAL A 32 -7.51 6.99 -6.29
N VAL A 33 -7.43 8.15 -6.95
CA VAL A 33 -8.60 9.00 -7.25
C VAL A 33 -9.64 8.23 -8.09
N LYS A 34 -9.21 7.55 -9.17
CA LYS A 34 -10.12 6.73 -10.00
C LYS A 34 -10.77 5.58 -9.22
N LEU A 35 -10.06 5.00 -8.26
CA LEU A 35 -10.60 3.94 -7.41
C LEU A 35 -11.63 4.48 -6.40
N MET A 36 -11.42 5.70 -5.89
CA MET A 36 -12.41 6.43 -5.08
C MET A 36 -13.66 6.79 -5.89
N GLU A 37 -13.51 7.31 -7.11
CA GLU A 37 -14.63 7.62 -8.01
C GLU A 37 -15.51 6.39 -8.30
N LYS A 38 -14.86 5.23 -8.50
CA LYS A 38 -15.54 3.95 -8.71
C LYS A 38 -16.12 3.33 -7.42
N LYS A 39 -16.04 4.02 -6.28
CA LYS A 39 -16.46 3.56 -4.95
C LYS A 39 -15.88 2.20 -4.55
N LYS A 40 -14.69 1.87 -5.07
CA LYS A 40 -13.98 0.63 -4.72
C LYS A 40 -13.19 0.79 -3.42
N ILE A 41 -12.83 2.02 -3.07
CA ILE A 41 -12.10 2.36 -1.85
C ILE A 41 -12.76 3.60 -1.23
N GLN A 42 -12.89 3.61 0.09
CA GLN A 42 -13.39 4.75 0.85
C GLN A 42 -12.25 5.30 1.70
N LEU A 43 -11.74 6.45 1.30
CA LEU A 43 -10.69 7.17 2.01
C LEU A 43 -11.26 8.48 2.55
N VAL A 44 -10.90 8.81 3.78
CA VAL A 44 -11.16 10.10 4.40
C VAL A 44 -9.87 10.89 4.48
N THR A 45 -9.96 12.19 4.23
CA THR A 45 -8.82 13.10 4.38
C THR A 45 -8.75 13.61 5.81
N THR A 46 -7.54 13.72 6.34
CA THR A 46 -7.31 14.42 7.61
C THR A 46 -7.71 15.90 7.52
N THR A 47 -7.95 16.57 8.66
CA THR A 47 -8.34 17.99 8.73
C THR A 47 -7.33 18.95 8.11
N ASN A 48 -6.07 18.53 7.98
CA ASN A 48 -5.01 19.27 7.30
C ASN A 48 -4.85 18.87 5.82
N GLY A 49 -5.62 17.90 5.33
CA GLY A 49 -5.63 17.43 3.94
C GLY A 49 -4.36 16.70 3.49
N LYS A 50 -3.45 16.37 4.41
CA LYS A 50 -2.12 15.82 4.06
C LYS A 50 -2.12 14.31 3.92
N GLU A 51 -3.08 13.63 4.55
CA GLU A 51 -3.07 12.17 4.67
C GLU A 51 -4.45 11.62 4.33
N PHE A 52 -4.43 10.47 3.66
CA PHE A 52 -5.62 9.67 3.38
C PHE A 52 -5.65 8.50 4.35
N VAL A 53 -6.76 8.35 5.04
CA VAL A 53 -6.96 7.29 6.02
C VAL A 53 -8.19 6.50 5.62
N THR A 54 -8.20 5.19 5.85
CA THR A 54 -9.45 4.42 5.72
C THR A 54 -10.30 4.61 6.97
N LEU A 55 -11.62 4.47 6.83
CA LEU A 55 -12.53 4.52 7.98
C LEU A 55 -12.22 3.44 9.02
N GLU A 56 -11.77 2.27 8.57
CA GLU A 56 -11.40 1.15 9.45
C GLU A 56 -10.16 1.48 10.29
N THR A 57 -9.11 2.00 9.65
CA THR A 57 -7.89 2.44 10.33
C THR A 57 -8.21 3.56 11.34
N LEU A 58 -9.01 4.55 10.93
CA LEU A 58 -9.42 5.63 11.82
C LEU A 58 -10.21 5.13 13.04
N ALA A 59 -11.16 4.20 12.83
CA ALA A 59 -11.91 3.60 13.92
C ALA A 59 -11.00 2.82 14.88
N GLN A 60 -9.98 2.15 14.36
CA GLN A 60 -9.00 1.46 15.18
C GLN A 60 -8.15 2.44 15.99
N GLU A 61 -7.65 3.51 15.39
CA GLU A 61 -6.91 4.57 16.09
C GLU A 61 -7.73 5.18 17.23
N ILE A 62 -9.01 5.48 17.00
CA ILE A 62 -9.92 5.99 18.03
C ILE A 62 -10.04 5.00 19.19
N ARG A 63 -10.27 3.72 18.89
CA ARG A 63 -10.38 2.67 19.93
C ARG A 63 -9.09 2.52 20.72
N THR A 64 -7.95 2.50 20.04
CA THR A 64 -6.64 2.41 20.68
C THR A 64 -6.38 3.62 21.57
N HIS A 65 -6.74 4.82 21.12
CA HIS A 65 -6.63 6.03 21.94
C HIS A 65 -7.50 5.94 23.20
N LEU A 66 -8.77 5.54 23.06
CA LEU A 66 -9.69 5.38 24.18
C LEU A 66 -9.30 4.27 25.16
N ALA A 67 -8.59 3.23 24.71
CA ALA A 67 -8.13 2.14 25.58
C ALA A 67 -6.86 2.51 26.38
N ASN A 68 -6.08 3.46 25.88
CA ASN A 68 -4.83 3.91 26.50
C ASN A 68 -5.03 5.13 27.43
N HIS A 69 -6.25 5.66 27.52
CA HIS A 69 -6.65 6.80 28.34
C HIS A 69 -7.81 6.43 29.28
#